data_AF-A0A017S370-F1
#
_entry.id   AF-A0A017S370-F1
#
_cell.length_a   1.000
_cell.length_b   1.000
_cell.length_c   1.000
_cell.angle_alpha   90.00
_cell.angle_beta   90.00
_cell.angle_gamma   90.00
#
_symmetry.space_group_name_H-M   'P 1'
#
loop_
_entity.id
_entity.type
_entity.pdbx_description
1 polymer ?
#
loop_
_entity_poly.entity_id
_entity_poly.type
_entity_poly.pdbx_seq_one_letter_code
_entity_poly.pdbx_strand_id
1 'polypeptide(L)'
;MYPVATSLLRRWHRMLGLPRQSPPSWYRDGLREELRERQTATTHWQRLSETSDVLFSISRASFDGFPICRLPSITGHSHVLVYVYMLAKYTSRWTFYKVTAMLFRALQYKLMREVVNPTRDHKLDEVASFARQLRRLWPLFP
;
A
#
# COMPACT_ATOMS: atom_id res chain seq x y z
N MET A 1 6.06 -5.99 25.97
CA MET A 1 4.97 -6.15 24.97
C MET A 1 4.16 -4.86 24.99
N TYR A 2 4.01 -4.15 23.87
CA TYR A 2 3.24 -2.90 23.82
C TYR A 2 1.86 -3.15 23.19
N PRO A 3 0.83 -3.53 23.97
CA PRO A 3 -0.48 -3.95 23.46
C PRO A 3 -1.22 -2.85 22.65
N VAL A 4 -0.93 -1.58 22.95
CA VAL A 4 -1.53 -0.42 22.27
C VAL A 4 -1.05 -0.29 20.82
N ALA A 5 0.26 -0.40 20.59
CA ALA A 5 0.84 -0.32 19.25
C ALA A 5 0.33 -1.46 18.35
N THR A 6 0.17 -2.66 18.91
CA THR A 6 -0.40 -3.81 18.20
C THR A 6 -1.87 -3.59 17.85
N SER A 7 -2.64 -2.94 18.72
CA SER A 7 -4.06 -2.64 18.50
C SER A 7 -4.27 -1.59 17.41
N LEU A 8 -3.45 -0.53 17.40
CA LEU A 8 -3.47 0.49 16.34
C LEU A 8 -3.12 -0.11 14.97
N LEU A 9 -2.06 -0.92 14.89
CA LEU A 9 -1.68 -1.61 13.65
C LEU A 9 -2.78 -2.56 13.16
N ARG A 10 -3.44 -3.29 14.06
CA ARG A 10 -4.60 -4.13 13.69
C ARG A 10 -5.75 -3.31 13.13
N ARG A 11 -6.07 -2.16 13.73
CA ARG A 11 -7.12 -1.26 13.22
C ARG A 11 -6.75 -0.69 11.85
N TRP A 12 -5.49 -0.32 11.67
CA TRP A 12 -4.97 0.16 10.40
C TRP A 12 -5.03 -0.92 9.30
N HIS A 13 -4.62 -2.15 9.58
CA HIS A 13 -4.75 -3.27 8.63
C HIS A 13 -6.20 -3.58 8.26
N ARG A 14 -7.14 -3.45 9.21
CA ARG A 14 -8.58 -3.53 8.91
C ARG A 14 -9.05 -2.41 7.99
N MET A 15 -8.60 -1.17 8.23
CA MET A 15 -8.92 -0.02 7.38
C MET A 15 -8.42 -0.22 5.95
N LEU A 16 -7.20 -0.73 5.78
CA LEU A 16 -6.66 -1.06 4.46
C LEU A 16 -7.52 -2.10 3.74
N GLY A 17 -8.15 -3.01 4.48
CA GLY A 17 -9.12 -3.97 3.94
C GLY A 17 -8.53 -4.88 2.86
N LEU A 18 -7.21 -5.09 2.87
CA LEU A 18 -6.54 -5.93 1.88
C LEU A 18 -7.02 -7.38 2.03
N PRO A 19 -7.23 -8.11 0.92
CA PRO A 19 -7.63 -9.50 0.96
C PRO A 19 -6.52 -10.34 1.61
N ARG A 20 -6.92 -11.37 2.36
CA ARG A 20 -5.99 -12.36 2.90
C ARG A 20 -5.38 -13.14 1.75
N GLN A 21 -4.05 -13.18 1.71
CA GLN A 21 -3.32 -13.93 0.70
C GLN A 21 -3.21 -15.40 1.07
N SER A 22 -3.31 -16.26 0.06
CA SER A 22 -3.16 -17.72 0.12
C SER A 22 -2.38 -18.18 -1.11
N PRO A 23 -1.49 -19.18 -0.99
CA PRO A 23 -1.14 -19.97 0.19
C PRO A 23 -0.25 -19.22 1.20
N PRO A 24 -0.03 -19.74 2.44
CA PRO A 24 0.80 -19.09 3.46
C PRO A 24 2.25 -18.84 3.05
N SER A 25 2.76 -19.56 2.04
CA SER A 25 4.10 -19.31 1.47
C SER A 25 4.21 -17.93 0.84
N TRP A 26 3.10 -17.35 0.35
CA TRP A 26 3.07 -16.02 -0.26
C TRP A 26 3.70 -14.96 0.66
N TYR A 27 3.39 -15.00 1.97
CA TYR A 27 3.97 -14.05 2.93
C TYR A 27 5.48 -14.27 3.15
N ARG A 28 5.94 -15.53 3.09
CA ARG A 28 7.36 -15.86 3.26
C ARG A 28 8.16 -15.46 2.03
N ASP A 29 7.62 -15.70 0.84
CA ASP A 29 8.25 -15.38 -0.42
C ASP A 29 8.27 -13.86 -0.64
N GLY A 30 7.16 -13.18 -0.33
CA GLY A 30 7.12 -11.71 -0.29
C GLY A 30 8.16 -11.14 0.67
N LEU A 31 8.24 -11.65 1.91
CA LEU A 31 9.25 -11.19 2.87
C LEU A 31 10.70 -11.43 2.40
N ARG A 32 10.96 -12.53 1.69
CA ARG A 32 12.29 -12.80 1.11
C ARG A 32 12.65 -11.77 0.06
N GLU A 33 11.69 -11.39 -0.78
CA GLU A 33 11.91 -10.38 -1.81
C GLU A 33 12.22 -9.01 -1.20
N GLU A 34 11.41 -8.56 -0.24
CA GLU A 34 11.64 -7.29 0.46
C GLU A 34 13.01 -7.24 1.17
N LEU A 35 13.47 -8.39 1.71
CA LEU A 35 14.80 -8.49 2.31
C LEU A 35 15.93 -8.42 1.27
N ARG A 36 15.72 -8.95 0.07
CA ARG A 36 16.68 -8.84 -1.04
C ARG A 36 16.76 -7.40 -1.54
N GLU A 37 15.62 -6.74 -1.75
CA GLU A 37 15.57 -5.33 -2.13
C GLU A 37 16.25 -4.43 -1.08
N ARG A 38 16.04 -4.73 0.20
CA ARG A 38 16.76 -4.05 1.28
C ARG A 38 18.28 -4.24 1.22
N GLN A 39 18.76 -5.42 0.82
CA GLN A 39 20.20 -5.70 0.71
C GLN A 39 20.84 -4.96 -0.47
N THR A 40 20.09 -4.77 -1.56
CA THR A 40 20.55 -4.02 -2.74
C THR A 40 20.41 -2.50 -2.56
N ALA A 41 19.70 -2.05 -1.53
CA ALA A 41 19.51 -0.63 -1.24
C ALA A 41 20.80 0.09 -0.83
N THR A 42 21.20 1.06 -1.66
CA THR A 42 22.45 1.81 -1.49
C THR A 42 22.24 3.09 -0.69
N THR A 43 21.13 3.80 -0.92
CA THR A 43 20.87 5.10 -0.29
C THR A 43 20.12 4.98 1.03
N HIS A 44 20.26 5.98 1.91
CA HIS A 44 19.53 6.01 3.18
C HIS A 44 18.00 6.03 2.99
N TRP A 45 17.51 6.74 1.97
CA TRP A 45 16.07 6.79 1.65
C TRP A 45 15.55 5.45 1.12
N GLN A 46 16.30 4.80 0.23
CA GLN A 46 15.93 3.48 -0.27
C GLN A 46 15.93 2.47 0.87
N ARG A 47 16.95 2.48 1.74
CA ARG A 47 16.98 1.62 2.94
C ARG A 47 15.80 1.87 3.87
N LEU A 48 15.37 3.12 4.05
CA LEU A 48 14.19 3.46 4.84
C LEU A 48 12.92 2.87 4.20
N SER A 49 12.77 3.05 2.89
CA SER A 49 11.68 2.49 2.09
C SER A 49 11.60 0.97 2.21
N GLU A 50 12.69 0.26 1.93
CA GLU A 50 12.69 -1.21 1.98
C GLU A 50 12.53 -1.73 3.42
N THR A 51 13.08 -1.01 4.40
CA THR A 51 12.84 -1.35 5.81
C THR A 51 11.36 -1.21 6.16
N SER A 52 10.67 -0.19 5.64
CA SER A 52 9.23 -0.03 5.85
C SER A 52 8.42 -1.15 5.20
N ASP A 53 8.85 -1.65 4.04
CA ASP A 53 8.13 -2.71 3.31
C ASP A 53 8.34 -4.08 3.98
N VAL A 54 9.55 -4.36 4.47
CA VAL A 54 9.83 -5.51 5.36
C VAL A 54 8.93 -5.48 6.61
N LEU A 55 8.83 -4.33 7.29
CA LEU A 55 7.97 -4.21 8.48
C LEU A 55 6.49 -4.38 8.14
N PHE A 56 6.05 -3.84 7.00
CA PHE A 56 4.70 -4.01 6.51
C PHE A 56 4.39 -5.50 6.30
N SER A 57 5.25 -6.22 5.58
CA SER A 57 5.11 -7.65 5.30
C SER A 57 5.02 -8.50 6.58
N ILE A 58 5.90 -8.25 7.57
CA ILE A 58 5.84 -8.95 8.87
C ILE A 58 4.54 -8.61 9.62
N SER A 59 4.16 -7.32 9.65
CA SER A 59 2.95 -6.86 10.32
C SER A 59 1.68 -7.46 9.70
N ARG A 60 1.68 -7.59 8.37
CA ARG A 60 0.56 -8.10 7.59
C ARG A 60 0.40 -9.60 7.78
N ALA A 61 1.49 -10.35 7.67
CA ALA A 61 1.49 -11.79 7.93
C ALA A 61 0.96 -12.10 9.35
N SER A 62 1.40 -11.31 10.34
CA SER A 62 0.91 -11.43 11.73
C SER A 62 -0.58 -11.10 11.86
N PHE A 63 -1.07 -10.10 11.12
CA PHE A 63 -2.49 -9.75 11.08
C PHE A 63 -3.35 -10.85 10.45
N ASP A 64 -2.86 -11.49 9.38
CA ASP A 64 -3.54 -12.58 8.66
C ASP A 64 -3.43 -13.97 9.36
N GLY A 65 -2.86 -14.00 10.57
CA GLY A 65 -2.76 -15.20 11.42
C GLY A 65 -1.52 -16.06 11.19
N PHE A 66 -0.53 -15.57 10.42
CA PHE A 66 0.71 -16.26 10.10
C PHE A 66 1.92 -15.48 10.63
N PRO A 67 2.21 -15.52 11.95
CA PRO A 67 3.37 -14.81 12.51
C PRO A 67 4.68 -15.46 12.04
N ILE A 68 5.32 -14.87 11.03
CA ILE A 68 6.61 -15.36 10.49
C ILE A 68 7.78 -14.85 11.35
N CYS A 69 7.74 -13.58 11.75
CA CYS A 69 8.78 -12.91 12.53
C CYS A 69 8.15 -12.03 13.62
N ARG A 70 8.91 -11.78 14.69
CA ARG A 70 8.55 -10.77 15.69
C ARG A 70 8.82 -9.38 15.12
N LEU A 71 7.85 -8.47 15.26
CA LEU A 71 8.07 -7.07 14.93
C LEU A 71 9.09 -6.43 15.88
N PRO A 72 10.03 -5.62 15.38
CA PRO A 72 10.93 -4.88 16.25
C PRO A 72 10.13 -3.90 17.11
N SER A 73 10.51 -3.85 18.38
CA SER A 73 9.88 -2.99 19.38
C SER A 73 9.99 -1.51 18.97
N ILE A 74 8.92 -0.76 19.20
CA ILE A 74 8.86 0.70 18.97
C ILE A 74 9.54 1.42 20.15
N THR A 75 10.82 1.11 20.41
CA THR A 75 11.53 1.63 21.59
C THR A 75 12.60 2.67 21.22
N GLY A 76 13.02 2.75 19.95
CA GLY A 76 13.99 3.75 19.47
C GLY A 76 13.39 4.75 18.46
N HIS A 77 13.91 5.99 18.47
CA HIS A 77 13.48 7.05 17.54
C HIS A 77 13.55 6.65 16.06
N SER A 78 14.59 5.92 15.66
CA SER A 78 14.75 5.41 14.29
C SER A 78 13.65 4.42 13.90
N HIS A 79 13.19 3.57 14.84
CA HIS A 79 12.09 2.64 14.56
C HIS A 79 10.75 3.38 14.43
N VAL A 80 10.51 4.39 15.27
CA VAL A 80 9.30 5.24 15.16
C VAL A 80 9.22 5.88 13.79
N LEU A 81 10.32 6.44 13.27
CA LEU A 81 10.36 7.04 11.93
C LEU A 81 10.00 6.05 10.82
N VAL A 82 10.51 4.81 10.88
CA VAL A 82 10.14 3.77 9.92
C VAL A 82 8.63 3.45 10.02
N TYR A 83 8.08 3.30 11.21
CA TYR A 83 6.64 3.00 11.37
C TYR A 83 5.76 4.14 10.86
N VAL A 84 6.11 5.40 11.16
CA VAL A 84 5.40 6.57 10.65
C VAL A 84 5.47 6.61 9.12
N TYR A 85 6.67 6.40 8.55
CA TYR A 85 6.86 6.35 7.10
C TYR A 85 6.07 5.20 6.46
N MET A 86 6.08 4.01 7.04
CA MET A 86 5.32 2.84 6.60
C MET A 86 3.82 3.15 6.56
N LEU A 87 3.26 3.70 7.65
CA LEU A 87 1.85 4.07 7.73
C LEU A 87 1.50 5.10 6.66
N ALA A 88 2.32 6.14 6.50
CA ALA A 88 2.12 7.17 5.49
C ALA A 88 2.16 6.59 4.07
N LYS A 89 3.23 5.84 3.73
CA LYS A 89 3.44 5.22 2.41
C LYS A 89 2.27 4.33 2.00
N TYR A 90 1.88 3.39 2.85
CA TYR A 90 0.84 2.42 2.50
C TYR A 90 -0.58 3.01 2.58
N THR A 91 -0.85 3.94 3.49
CA THR A 91 -2.13 4.67 3.49
C THR A 91 -2.26 5.54 2.24
N SER A 92 -1.15 6.16 1.83
CA SER A 92 -1.08 6.95 0.61
C SER A 92 -1.35 6.09 -0.63
N ARG A 93 -0.68 4.92 -0.76
CA ARG A 93 -0.98 3.95 -1.83
C ARG A 93 -2.43 3.49 -1.82
N TRP A 94 -2.97 3.15 -0.65
CA TRP A 94 -4.37 2.72 -0.50
C TRP A 94 -5.35 3.81 -0.95
N THR A 95 -5.16 5.05 -0.50
CA THR A 95 -6.00 6.19 -0.90
C THR A 95 -5.91 6.43 -2.39
N PHE A 96 -4.72 6.35 -2.99
CA PHE A 96 -4.55 6.49 -4.44
C PHE A 96 -5.41 5.47 -5.20
N TYR A 97 -5.33 4.18 -4.86
CA TYR A 97 -6.12 3.14 -5.53
C TYR A 97 -7.62 3.31 -5.28
N LYS A 98 -8.03 3.70 -4.06
CA LYS A 98 -9.43 3.95 -3.74
C LYS A 98 -10.01 5.13 -4.50
N VAL A 99 -9.30 6.26 -4.53
CA VAL A 99 -9.72 7.47 -5.27
C VAL A 99 -9.78 7.16 -6.75
N THR A 100 -8.76 6.51 -7.30
CA THR A 100 -8.75 6.09 -8.70
C THR A 100 -9.94 5.19 -9.00
N ALA A 101 -10.17 4.12 -8.23
CA ALA A 101 -11.32 3.22 -8.43
C ALA A 101 -12.68 3.94 -8.32
N MET A 102 -12.84 4.88 -7.38
CA MET A 102 -14.07 5.67 -7.26
C MET A 102 -14.30 6.57 -8.48
N LEU A 103 -13.26 7.21 -8.98
CA LEU A 103 -13.32 8.04 -10.18
C LEU A 103 -13.66 7.21 -11.41
N PHE A 104 -12.98 6.06 -11.59
CA PHE A 104 -13.29 5.13 -12.68
C PHE A 104 -14.75 4.66 -12.61
N ARG A 105 -15.27 4.33 -11.42
CA ARG A 105 -16.67 3.95 -11.25
C ARG A 105 -17.64 5.09 -11.52
N ALA A 106 -17.33 6.31 -11.07
CA ALA A 106 -18.14 7.49 -11.36
C ALA A 106 -18.16 7.79 -12.87
N LEU A 107 -17.03 7.60 -13.53
CA LEU A 107 -16.88 7.82 -14.97
C LEU A 107 -17.55 6.71 -15.78
N GLN A 108 -17.49 5.44 -15.34
CA GLN A 108 -18.29 4.36 -15.91
C GLN A 108 -19.79 4.56 -15.70
N TYR A 109 -20.23 5.08 -14.56
CA TYR A 109 -21.64 5.42 -14.32
C TYR A 109 -22.11 6.54 -15.27
N LYS A 110 -21.29 7.59 -15.44
CA LYS A 110 -21.53 8.65 -16.40
C LYS A 110 -21.52 8.12 -17.84
N LEU A 111 -20.56 7.26 -18.18
CA LEU A 111 -20.44 6.61 -19.49
C LEU A 111 -21.63 5.71 -19.77
N MET A 112 -22.10 4.87 -18.84
CA MET A 112 -23.28 4.03 -19.02
C MET A 112 -24.57 4.85 -19.19
N ARG A 113 -24.69 5.98 -18.48
CA ARG A 113 -25.78 6.94 -18.69
C ARG A 113 -25.70 7.63 -20.06
N GLU A 114 -24.48 7.76 -20.58
CA GLU A 114 -24.18 8.39 -21.86
C GLU A 114 -24.05 7.39 -23.02
N VAL A 115 -23.96 6.06 -22.81
CA VAL A 115 -24.04 5.02 -23.85
C VAL A 115 -25.48 4.84 -24.35
N VAL A 116 -26.45 5.44 -23.65
CA VAL A 116 -27.75 5.82 -24.24
C VAL A 116 -27.57 6.88 -25.36
N ASN A 117 -26.38 7.45 -25.54
CA ASN A 117 -25.99 8.40 -26.58
C ASN A 117 -24.58 8.06 -27.17
N PRO A 118 -24.51 7.28 -28.26
CA PRO A 118 -23.38 6.41 -28.58
C PRO A 118 -22.24 7.09 -29.36
N THR A 119 -21.45 7.98 -28.74
CA THR A 119 -20.24 8.50 -29.40
C THR A 119 -18.99 8.62 -28.51
N ARG A 120 -18.02 7.74 -28.84
CA ARG A 120 -16.56 7.96 -28.97
C ARG A 120 -15.58 7.60 -27.83
N ASP A 121 -14.56 6.85 -28.24
CA ASP A 121 -13.37 6.36 -27.52
C ASP A 121 -12.45 7.42 -26.88
N HIS A 122 -12.61 8.71 -27.22
CA HIS A 122 -11.79 9.81 -26.68
C HIS A 122 -11.81 9.95 -25.15
N LYS A 123 -12.80 9.37 -24.47
CA LYS A 123 -12.95 9.44 -23.01
C LYS A 123 -12.05 8.46 -22.26
N LEU A 124 -11.65 7.35 -22.90
CA LEU A 124 -10.72 6.41 -22.28
C LEU A 124 -9.31 7.00 -22.17
N ASP A 125 -8.90 7.78 -23.17
CA ASP A 125 -7.62 8.52 -23.16
C ASP A 125 -7.59 9.62 -22.10
N GLU A 126 -8.72 10.30 -21.86
CA GLU A 126 -8.84 11.33 -20.84
C GLU A 126 -8.65 10.74 -19.43
N VAL A 127 -9.18 9.54 -19.19
CA VAL A 127 -8.99 8.81 -17.93
C VAL A 127 -7.54 8.37 -17.75
N ALA A 128 -6.91 7.83 -18.79
CA ALA A 128 -5.51 7.46 -18.76
C ALA A 128 -4.60 8.68 -18.55
N SER A 129 -4.94 9.83 -19.14
CA SER A 129 -4.26 11.11 -18.93
C SER A 129 -4.42 11.59 -17.49
N PHE A 130 -5.63 11.56 -16.93
CA PHE A 130 -5.90 12.02 -15.57
C PHE A 130 -5.24 11.12 -14.52
N ALA A 131 -5.25 9.80 -14.70
CA ALA A 131 -4.53 8.88 -13.83
C ALA A 131 -3.00 9.14 -13.84
N ARG A 132 -2.44 9.44 -15.02
CA ARG A 132 -1.04 9.89 -15.14
C ARG A 132 -0.79 11.20 -14.41
N GLN A 133 -1.72 12.16 -14.47
CA GLN A 133 -1.61 13.44 -13.79
C GLN A 133 -1.75 13.32 -12.28
N LEU A 134 -2.65 12.45 -11.81
CA LEU A 134 -2.79 12.14 -10.39
C LEU A 134 -1.51 11.49 -9.85
N ARG A 135 -0.89 10.59 -10.63
CA ARG A 135 0.39 9.97 -10.28
C ARG A 135 1.52 10.99 -10.14
N ARG A 136 1.56 12.02 -11.00
CA ARG A 136 2.55 13.12 -10.89
C ARG A 136 2.41 13.96 -9.63
N LEU A 137 1.20 14.07 -9.10
CA LEU A 137 0.89 14.86 -7.91
C LEU A 137 0.93 14.05 -6.61
N TRP A 138 1.25 12.75 -6.67
CA TRP A 138 1.17 11.85 -5.52
C TRP A 138 2.56 11.59 -4.91
N PRO A 139 2.95 12.29 -3.83
CA PRO A 139 4.35 12.42 -3.43
C PRO A 139 5.00 11.17 -2.82
N LEU A 140 4.22 10.11 -2.53
CA LEU A 140 4.70 8.88 -1.89
C LEU A 140 4.62 7.65 -2.80
N PHE A 141 4.33 7.86 -4.09
CA PHE A 141 4.38 6.81 -5.10
C PHE A 141 5.73 6.87 -5.82
N PRO A 142 6.57 5.83 -5.77
CA PRO A 142 7.65 5.67 -6.73
C PRO A 142 7.12 5.39 -8.15
#